data_AF-A0A176T051-F1
#
_entry.id   AF-A0A176T051-F1
#
_cell.length_a   1.000
_cell.length_b   1.000
_cell.length_c   1.000
_cell.angle_alpha   90.00
_cell.angle_beta   90.00
_cell.angle_gamma   90.00
#
_symmetry.space_group_name_H-M   'P 1'
#
loop_
_entity.id
_entity.type
_entity.pdbx_description
1 polymer ?
#
loop_
_entity_poly.entity_id
_entity_poly.type
_entity_poly.pdbx_seq_one_letter_code
_entity_poly.pdbx_strand_id
1 'polypeptide(L)'
;MIISKQKSDSIGAIASTLCLIHCAATPLLFIVQAGASACCSTTAPGWWKFIDYFFLIISFFAIKRSTETTTNNWMKPSLWFSWLLLFVVIINEKIALLSIPESAIYIPAIALIILHTYNRKYCQCKTDKCCTHEK
;
A
#
# COMPACT_ATOMS: atom_id res chain seq x y z
N MET A 1 13.60 -17.59 -13.92
CA MET A 1 13.41 -16.33 -13.16
C MET A 1 11.93 -15.85 -13.20
N ILE A 2 10.98 -16.71 -12.80
CA ILE A 2 9.52 -16.41 -12.83
C ILE A 2 8.97 -16.27 -11.40
N ILE A 3 9.56 -17.00 -10.46
CA ILE A 3 9.19 -17.05 -9.03
C ILE A 3 9.30 -15.68 -8.34
N SER A 4 10.25 -14.84 -8.78
CA SER A 4 10.49 -13.53 -8.16
C SER A 4 9.47 -12.46 -8.59
N LYS A 5 8.79 -12.64 -9.74
CA LYS A 5 7.82 -11.68 -10.30
C LYS A 5 6.50 -11.72 -9.52
N GLN A 6 5.92 -12.91 -9.35
CA GLN A 6 4.73 -13.17 -8.52
C GLN A 6 4.90 -12.73 -7.07
N LYS A 7 6.12 -12.88 -6.54
CA LYS A 7 6.43 -12.51 -5.16
C LYS A 7 6.34 -10.99 -4.95
N SER A 8 6.79 -10.18 -5.91
CA SER A 8 6.76 -8.71 -5.79
C SER A 8 5.35 -8.15 -5.76
N ASP A 9 4.48 -8.55 -6.69
CA ASP A 9 3.09 -8.07 -6.72
C ASP A 9 2.31 -8.56 -5.50
N SER A 10 2.61 -9.76 -5.00
CA SER A 10 2.02 -10.27 -3.76
C SER A 10 2.50 -9.51 -2.52
N ILE A 11 3.79 -9.17 -2.43
CA ILE A 11 4.34 -8.32 -1.36
C ILE A 11 3.69 -6.94 -1.38
N GLY A 12 3.53 -6.33 -2.57
CA GLY A 12 2.84 -5.06 -2.74
C GLY A 12 1.38 -5.12 -2.28
N ALA A 13 0.63 -6.14 -2.71
CA ALA A 13 -0.76 -6.33 -2.31
C ALA A 13 -0.91 -6.56 -0.79
N ILE A 14 -0.04 -7.37 -0.19
CA ILE A 14 -0.04 -7.61 1.26
C ILE A 14 0.32 -6.34 2.02
N ALA A 15 1.34 -5.60 1.59
CA ALA A 15 1.74 -4.35 2.22
C ALA A 15 0.61 -3.29 2.16
N SER A 16 -0.06 -3.15 1.01
CA SER A 16 -1.22 -2.24 0.88
C SER A 16 -2.43 -2.70 1.70
N THR A 17 -2.68 -4.00 1.81
CA THR A 17 -3.76 -4.54 2.66
C THR A 17 -3.46 -4.33 4.13
N LEU A 18 -2.22 -4.56 4.56
CA LEU A 18 -1.80 -4.36 5.94
C LEU A 18 -1.79 -2.87 6.31
N CYS A 19 -1.44 -1.99 5.36
CA CYS A 19 -1.63 -0.55 5.46
C CYS A 19 -3.10 -0.19 5.75
N LEU A 20 -4.01 -0.73 4.94
CA LEU A 20 -5.46 -0.55 5.11
C LEU A 20 -5.99 -1.05 6.46
N ILE A 21 -5.58 -2.25 6.86
CA ILE A 21 -6.01 -2.87 8.11
C ILE A 21 -5.51 -2.05 9.30
N HIS A 22 -4.25 -1.61 9.32
CA HIS A 22 -3.78 -0.78 10.42
C HIS A 22 -4.54 0.55 10.45
N CYS A 23 -4.80 1.18 9.30
CA CYS A 23 -5.54 2.45 9.25
C CYS A 23 -6.98 2.30 9.75
N ALA A 24 -7.63 1.16 9.50
CA ALA A 24 -8.96 0.86 10.03
C ALA A 24 -8.94 0.47 11.51
N ALA A 25 -7.87 -0.20 11.97
CA ALA A 25 -7.71 -0.61 13.37
C ALA A 25 -7.37 0.58 14.28
N THR A 26 -6.63 1.57 13.79
CA THR A 26 -6.27 2.80 14.51
C THR A 26 -7.48 3.44 15.21
N PRO A 27 -8.56 3.88 14.52
CA PRO A 27 -9.68 4.54 15.19
C PRO A 27 -10.39 3.63 16.22
N LEU A 28 -10.44 2.32 15.98
CA LEU A 28 -11.03 1.36 16.94
C LEU A 28 -10.20 1.26 18.22
N LEU A 29 -8.87 1.20 18.10
CA LEU A 29 -7.96 1.20 19.25
C LEU A 29 -8.02 2.52 20.02
N PHE A 30 -8.16 3.65 19.32
CA PHE A 30 -8.31 4.97 19.95
C PHE A 30 -9.65 5.16 20.65
N ILE A 31 -10.75 4.57 20.18
CA ILE A 31 -12.04 4.57 20.90
C ILE A 31 -11.93 3.76 22.21
N VAL A 32 -11.29 2.58 22.16
CA VAL A 32 -11.08 1.75 23.35
C VAL A 32 -10.13 2.45 24.34
N GLN A 33 -9.06 3.09 23.85
CA GLN A 33 -8.17 3.88 24.70
C GLN A 33 -8.84 5.14 25.23
N ALA A 34 -9.73 5.81 24.50
CA ALA A 34 -10.50 6.94 25.01
C ALA A 34 -11.47 6.51 26.13
N GLY A 35 -12.07 5.33 26.00
CA GLY A 35 -12.86 4.71 27.07
C GLY A 35 -12.02 4.33 28.30
N ALA A 36 -10.77 3.88 28.09
CA ALA A 36 -9.84 3.55 29.17
C ALA A 36 -9.18 4.80 29.80
N SER A 37 -8.95 5.86 29.02
CA SER A 37 -8.31 7.11 29.46
C SER A 37 -9.21 8.02 30.27
N ALA A 38 -10.52 7.78 30.26
CA ALA A 38 -11.44 8.29 31.28
C ALA A 38 -11.10 7.79 32.70
N CYS A 39 -10.31 6.71 32.82
CA CYS A 39 -9.83 6.15 34.08
C CYS A 39 -8.30 6.23 34.25
N CYS A 40 -7.51 6.03 33.18
CA CYS A 40 -6.04 6.01 33.22
C CYS A 40 -5.41 6.51 31.90
N SER A 41 -4.67 7.62 31.96
CA SER A 41 -3.99 8.30 30.83
C SER A 41 -3.05 7.38 30.05
N THR A 42 -3.57 6.66 29.06
CA THR A 42 -2.79 5.80 28.17
C THR A 42 -2.80 6.39 26.77
N THR A 43 -1.81 7.23 26.48
CA THR A 43 -1.54 7.77 25.13
C THR A 43 -1.03 6.65 24.23
N ALA A 44 -1.46 6.64 22.96
CA ALA A 44 -1.01 5.64 22.00
C ALA A 44 0.53 5.59 21.88
N PRO A 45 1.13 4.38 21.73
CA PRO A 45 2.58 4.23 21.64
C PRO A 45 3.13 4.99 20.43
N GLY A 46 4.17 5.82 20.61
CA GLY A 46 4.79 6.58 19.51
C GLY A 46 5.31 5.71 18.35
N TRP A 47 5.56 4.43 18.59
CA TRP A 47 5.97 3.44 17.58
C TRP A 47 4.90 3.15 16.52
N TRP A 48 3.62 3.37 16.84
CA TRP A 48 2.51 3.09 15.92
C TRP A 48 2.58 3.92 14.64
N LYS A 49 3.09 5.16 14.73
CA LYS A 49 3.29 6.04 13.57
C LYS A 49 4.39 5.59 12.61
N PHE A 50 5.35 4.78 13.06
CA PHE A 50 6.46 4.32 12.22
C PHE A 50 6.04 3.21 11.25
N ILE A 51 4.94 2.51 11.54
CA ILE A 51 4.42 1.41 10.73
C ILE A 51 3.98 1.93 9.35
N ASP A 52 3.35 3.10 9.29
CA ASP A 52 2.86 3.72 8.06
C ASP A 52 4.02 4.04 7.10
N TYR A 53 5.11 4.62 7.64
CA TYR A 53 6.32 4.93 6.88
C TYR A 53 6.99 3.65 6.36
N PHE A 54 7.01 2.58 7.16
CA PHE A 54 7.56 1.30 6.75
C PHE A 54 6.78 0.69 5.57
N PHE A 55 5.45 0.69 5.62
CA PHE A 55 4.62 0.22 4.50
C PHE A 55 4.75 1.08 3.25
N LEU A 56 4.93 2.39 3.43
CA LEU A 56 5.16 3.32 2.33
C LEU A 56 6.47 3.02 1.58
N ILE A 57 7.55 2.70 2.31
CA ILE A 57 8.82 2.29 1.71
C ILE A 57 8.67 0.95 0.98
N ILE A 58 8.04 -0.05 1.59
CA ILE A 58 7.86 -1.37 0.95
C ILE A 58 7.02 -1.24 -0.32
N SER A 59 5.93 -0.47 -0.28
CA SER A 59 5.07 -0.26 -1.44
C SER A 59 5.81 0.42 -2.59
N PHE A 60 6.69 1.38 -2.32
CA PHE A 60 7.55 2.00 -3.33
C PHE A 60 8.39 0.98 -4.09
N PHE A 61 9.10 0.09 -3.37
CA PHE A 61 9.89 -0.96 -4.00
C PHE A 61 9.02 -1.95 -4.78
N ALA A 62 7.83 -2.30 -4.24
CA ALA A 62 6.89 -3.17 -4.92
C ALA A 62 6.39 -2.55 -6.24
N ILE A 63 6.09 -1.25 -6.27
CA ILE A 63 5.64 -0.53 -7.46
C ILE A 63 6.74 -0.39 -8.48
N LYS A 64 7.96 0.02 -8.08
CA LYS A 64 9.11 0.11 -8.98
C LYS A 64 9.28 -1.20 -9.73
N ARG A 65 9.31 -2.31 -8.97
CA ARG A 65 9.44 -3.65 -9.53
C ARG A 65 8.24 -4.07 -10.39
N SER A 66 7.02 -3.73 -9.98
CA SER A 66 5.80 -3.99 -10.76
C SER A 66 5.83 -3.24 -12.10
N THR A 67 6.26 -1.97 -12.11
CA THR A 67 6.38 -1.13 -13.31
C THR A 67 7.46 -1.57 -14.29
N GLU A 68 8.55 -2.17 -13.81
CA GLU A 68 9.59 -2.78 -14.66
C GLU A 68 9.09 -4.07 -15.35
N THR A 69 8.17 -4.79 -14.69
CA THR A 69 7.65 -6.08 -15.19
C THR A 69 6.40 -5.97 -16.05
N THR A 70 5.67 -4.86 -15.96
CA THR A 70 4.42 -4.68 -16.70
C THR A 70 4.69 -4.19 -18.13
N THR A 71 4.10 -4.89 -19.10
CA THR A 71 4.16 -4.53 -20.52
C THR A 71 3.08 -3.53 -20.92
N ASN A 72 2.06 -3.33 -20.07
CA ASN A 72 0.98 -2.41 -20.33
C ASN A 72 1.37 -0.97 -19.95
N ASN A 73 1.37 -0.08 -20.94
CA ASN A 73 1.77 1.32 -20.78
C ASN A 73 0.82 2.11 -19.86
N TRP A 74 -0.43 1.69 -19.70
CA TRP A 74 -1.41 2.31 -18.79
C TRP A 74 -1.21 1.91 -17.32
N MET A 75 -0.62 0.75 -17.07
CA MET A 75 -0.46 0.21 -15.72
C MET A 75 0.58 0.99 -14.91
N LYS A 76 1.65 1.41 -15.58
CA LYS A 76 2.78 2.14 -14.99
C LYS A 76 2.34 3.46 -14.34
N PRO A 77 1.66 4.38 -15.05
CA PRO A 77 1.21 5.63 -14.45
C PRO A 77 0.18 5.42 -13.34
N SER A 78 -0.74 4.45 -13.46
CA SER A 78 -1.77 4.22 -12.44
C SER A 78 -1.21 3.70 -11.11
N LEU A 79 -0.19 2.83 -11.13
CA LEU A 79 0.49 2.36 -9.92
C LEU A 79 1.21 3.52 -9.21
N TRP A 80 1.97 4.30 -9.97
CA TRP A 80 2.69 5.46 -9.43
C TRP A 80 1.76 6.56 -8.91
N PHE A 81 0.68 6.85 -9.64
CA PHE A 81 -0.32 7.84 -9.23
C PHE A 81 -0.99 7.43 -7.92
N SER A 82 -1.41 6.17 -7.79
CA SER A 82 -2.05 5.67 -6.57
C SER A 82 -1.09 5.72 -5.37
N TRP A 83 0.21 5.48 -5.59
CA TRP A 83 1.22 5.59 -4.54
C TRP A 83 1.56 7.02 -4.16
N LEU A 84 1.68 7.93 -5.12
CA LEU A 84 1.86 9.35 -4.83
C LEU A 84 0.67 9.87 -4.02
N LEU A 85 -0.55 9.46 -4.37
CA LEU A 85 -1.73 9.81 -3.60
C LEU A 85 -1.65 9.27 -2.17
N LEU A 86 -1.27 7.99 -1.98
CA LEU A 86 -1.06 7.41 -0.64
C LEU A 86 0.00 8.19 0.15
N PHE A 87 1.12 8.54 -0.49
CA PHE A 87 2.21 9.29 0.11
C PHE A 87 1.75 10.65 0.60
N VAL A 88 1.04 11.39 -0.25
CA VAL A 88 0.52 12.72 0.10
C VAL A 88 -0.45 12.63 1.28
N VAL A 89 -1.36 11.65 1.31
CA VAL A 89 -2.32 11.53 2.42
C VAL A 89 -1.60 11.18 3.74
N ILE A 90 -0.66 10.23 3.74
CA ILE A 90 0.10 9.86 4.94
C ILE A 90 0.92 11.05 5.46
N ILE A 91 1.65 11.75 4.58
CA ILE A 91 2.43 12.93 4.99
C ILE A 91 1.51 14.05 5.50
N ASN A 92 0.39 14.29 4.83
CA ASN A 92 -0.56 15.30 5.26
C ASN A 92 -1.13 15.02 6.64
N GLU A 93 -1.44 13.77 6.96
CA GLU A 93 -1.90 13.36 8.30
C GLU A 93 -0.84 13.63 9.38
N LYS A 94 0.45 13.37 9.10
CA LYS A 94 1.52 13.55 10.09
C LYS A 94 1.88 15.01 10.34
N ILE A 95 1.83 15.86 9.31
CA ILE A 95 2.13 17.30 9.41
C ILE A 95 0.85 18.09 9.75
N ALA A 96 -0.34 17.50 9.59
CA ALA A 96 -1.63 18.15 9.77
C ALA A 96 -1.81 19.44 8.95
N LEU A 97 -1.18 19.51 7.77
CA LEU A 97 -1.20 20.70 6.90
C LEU A 97 -2.60 21.01 6.36
N LEU A 98 -3.37 19.98 6.04
CA LEU A 98 -4.75 20.08 5.57
C LEU A 98 -5.64 19.20 6.45
N SER A 99 -6.85 19.69 6.79
CA SER A 99 -7.89 18.90 7.46
C SER A 99 -8.53 17.88 6.52
N ILE A 100 -7.72 16.95 6.01
CA ILE A 100 -8.19 15.81 5.23
C ILE A 100 -8.58 14.71 6.21
N PRO A 101 -9.78 14.11 6.05
CA PRO A 101 -10.19 13.01 6.91
C PRO A 101 -9.28 11.80 6.68
N GLU A 102 -8.93 11.10 7.76
CA GLU A 102 -8.11 9.88 7.76
C GLU A 102 -8.64 8.81 6.77
N SER A 103 -9.96 8.81 6.53
CA SER A 103 -10.63 7.95 5.56
C SER A 103 -10.13 8.12 4.12
N ALA A 104 -9.46 9.23 3.80
CA ALA A 104 -8.89 9.46 2.48
C ALA A 104 -7.79 8.46 2.11
N ILE A 105 -7.13 7.81 3.09
CA ILE A 105 -6.13 6.76 2.84
C ILE A 105 -6.74 5.52 2.19
N TYR A 106 -8.03 5.24 2.42
CA TYR A 106 -8.68 4.04 1.88
C TYR A 106 -8.73 4.04 0.36
N ILE A 107 -8.89 5.20 -0.27
CA ILE A 107 -8.96 5.34 -1.72
C ILE A 107 -7.66 4.86 -2.40
N PRO A 108 -6.48 5.46 -2.13
CA PRO A 108 -5.23 5.01 -2.74
C PRO A 108 -4.83 3.61 -2.29
N ALA A 109 -5.12 3.21 -1.04
CA ALA A 109 -4.77 1.88 -0.55
C ALA A 109 -5.57 0.76 -1.26
N ILE A 110 -6.89 0.92 -1.41
CA ILE A 110 -7.73 -0.03 -2.17
C ILE A 110 -7.31 -0.05 -3.64
N ALA A 111 -7.05 1.13 -4.23
CA ALA A 111 -6.57 1.23 -5.61
C ALA A 111 -5.28 0.43 -5.80
N LEU A 112 -4.28 0.57 -4.92
CA LEU A 112 -3.03 -0.20 -5.00
C LEU A 112 -3.25 -1.71 -4.87
N ILE A 113 -4.15 -2.17 -3.97
CA ILE A 113 -4.48 -3.61 -3.85
C ILE A 113 -5.08 -4.13 -5.16
N ILE A 114 -6.04 -3.40 -5.73
CA ILE A 114 -6.69 -3.78 -6.98
C ILE A 114 -5.65 -3.78 -8.11
N LEU A 115 -4.82 -2.75 -8.22
CA LEU A 115 -3.81 -2.66 -9.26
C LEU A 115 -2.75 -3.75 -9.16
N HIS A 116 -2.23 -4.06 -7.97
CA HIS A 116 -1.28 -5.16 -7.81
C HIS A 116 -1.93 -6.52 -8.11
N THR A 117 -3.18 -6.73 -7.68
CA THR A 117 -3.93 -7.97 -7.99
C THR A 117 -4.24 -8.08 -9.48
N TYR A 118 -4.59 -6.96 -10.13
CA TYR A 118 -4.83 -6.87 -11.56
C TYR A 118 -3.54 -7.13 -12.34
N ASN A 119 -2.41 -6.53 -11.95
CA ASN A 119 -1.11 -6.80 -12.57
C ASN A 119 -0.81 -8.29 -12.53
N ARG A 120 -0.97 -8.88 -11.34
CA ARG A 120 -0.75 -10.31 -11.11
C ARG A 120 -1.67 -11.19 -11.96
N LYS A 121 -2.92 -10.80 -12.20
CA LYS A 121 -3.92 -11.60 -12.94
C LYS A 121 -3.79 -11.44 -14.45
N TYR A 122 -3.56 -10.22 -14.95
CA TYR A 122 -3.59 -9.90 -16.38
C TYR A 122 -2.19 -9.89 -17.03
N CYS A 123 -1.10 -9.85 -16.26
CA CYS A 123 0.25 -10.15 -16.76
C CYS A 123 0.62 -11.64 -16.67
N GLN A 124 -0.33 -12.54 -16.39
CA GLN A 124 -0.16 -13.98 -16.64
C GLN A 124 -0.44 -14.25 -18.12
N CYS A 125 0.63 -14.22 -18.91
CA CYS A 125 0.77 -14.70 -20.29
C CYS A 125 -0.53 -15.08 -21.03
N LYS A 126 -0.97 -14.22 -21.95
CA LYS A 126 -2.07 -14.52 -22.90
C LYS A 126 -1.56 -14.86 -24.31
N THR A 127 -0.40 -15.51 -24.42
CA THR A 127 0.08 -16.24 -25.62
C THR A 127 1.46 -16.87 -25.33
N ASP A 128 1.69 -18.09 -25.83
CA ASP A 128 2.82 -19.03 -25.66
C ASP A 128 4.28 -18.51 -25.83
N LYS A 129 4.55 -17.20 -25.92
CA LYS A 129 5.86 -16.69 -26.34
C LYS A 129 6.59 -15.78 -25.36
N CYS A 130 6.18 -15.71 -24.09
CA CYS A 130 6.83 -14.80 -23.14
C CYS A 130 7.40 -15.53 -21.93
N CYS A 131 8.53 -16.24 -22.13
CA CYS A 131 9.62 -16.46 -21.15
C CYS A 131 10.74 -17.39 -21.69
N THR A 132 11.07 -17.36 -22.98
CA THR A 132 12.29 -18.03 -23.50
C THR A 132 13.29 -16.99 -23.98
N HIS A 133 14.11 -16.51 -23.05
CA HIS A 133 15.50 -16.25 -23.38
C HIS A 133 16.33 -17.09 -22.43
N GLU A 134 16.58 -18.32 -22.87
CA GLU A 134 17.72 -19.11 -22.46
C GLU A 134 19.00 -18.34 -22.80
N LYS A 135 19.96 -18.39 -21.88
CA LYS A 135 21.31 -18.75 -22.26
C LYS A 135 21.91 -19.60 -21.15
#